data_AF-A0AAU4B8S1-F1
#
_entry.id   AF-A0AAU4B8S1-F1
#
_cell.length_a   1.000
_cell.length_b   1.000
_cell.length_c   1.000
_cell.angle_alpha   90.00
_cell.angle_beta   90.00
_cell.angle_gamma   90.00
#
_symmetry.space_group_name_H-M   'P 1'
#
loop_
_entity.id
_entity.type
_entity.pdbx_description
1 polymer ?
#
loop_
_entity_poly.entity_id
_entity_poly.type
_entity_poly.pdbx_seq_one_letter_code
_entity_poly.pdbx_strand_id
1 'polypeptide(L)'
;MGLRPFVVPAADGAAERVRAEAELRRRGWRAALSPAETGTLVVCGNPGPELAAAIDVVWRDMPEPRVRASADLAEIGGADGARPPLGLDEVHMADRAGDRDGLRLDVLRVPLGPVLAHWPAGLRVDVTLQGDVVQAAEAIAVDTAGASFWDDGSRAAARDLDSVSRLLRVAGWDAAGERAAVLRDEALSGVPDDALAKRFVPFARRVGRSRTLRWMTRDVGDVEARLDGWLRDIGAALEGRPRRRRGAWRESVAALPSLLEGAGLAEARLIVAGLDPDLGAAGDG
;
A
#
# COMPACT_ATOMS: atom_id res chain seq x y z
N MET A 1 -2.84 20.83 -13.86
CA MET A 1 -3.09 19.50 -13.24
C MET A 1 -1.92 19.25 -12.29
N GLY A 2 -2.16 18.93 -11.02
CA GLY A 2 -1.06 18.78 -10.03
C GLY A 2 -0.15 17.59 -10.35
N LEU A 3 1.11 17.66 -9.93
CA LEU A 3 2.07 16.57 -10.09
C LEU A 3 1.61 15.34 -9.31
N ARG A 4 1.99 14.15 -9.80
CA ARG A 4 1.65 12.88 -9.16
C ARG A 4 2.89 12.05 -8.86
N PRO A 5 3.66 12.34 -7.80
CA PRO A 5 4.86 11.57 -7.49
C PRO A 5 4.54 10.11 -7.19
N PHE A 6 5.39 9.20 -7.66
CA PHE A 6 5.40 7.80 -7.27
C PHE A 6 6.27 7.66 -6.01
N VAL A 7 5.68 7.23 -4.90
CA VAL A 7 6.35 7.19 -3.60
C VAL A 7 6.72 5.77 -3.25
N VAL A 8 8.00 5.51 -3.01
CA VAL A 8 8.54 4.19 -2.69
C VAL A 8 9.27 4.24 -1.33
N PRO A 9 8.71 3.65 -0.27
CA PRO A 9 9.39 3.53 1.01
C PRO A 9 10.36 2.34 1.05
N ALA A 10 11.55 2.55 1.61
CA ALA A 10 12.38 1.52 2.22
C ALA A 10 11.82 1.10 3.59
N ALA A 11 12.32 0.01 4.15
CA ALA A 11 11.88 -0.53 5.43
C ALA A 11 12.04 0.48 6.59
N ASP A 12 13.08 1.33 6.54
CA ASP A 12 13.32 2.42 7.50
C ASP A 12 12.60 3.75 7.11
N GLY A 13 11.95 3.80 5.94
CA GLY A 13 11.44 5.01 5.30
C GLY A 13 10.05 5.47 5.72
N ALA A 14 9.43 4.83 6.72
CA ALA A 14 8.03 5.09 7.08
C ALA A 14 7.77 6.55 7.49
N ALA A 15 8.67 7.17 8.25
CA ALA A 15 8.54 8.57 8.68
C ALA A 15 8.57 9.54 7.48
N GLU A 16 9.53 9.34 6.58
CA GLU A 16 9.70 10.13 5.36
C GLU A 16 8.51 9.96 4.41
N ARG A 17 8.02 8.73 4.21
CA ARG A 17 6.82 8.48 3.40
C ARG A 17 5.62 9.23 3.94
N VAL A 18 5.36 9.16 5.24
CA VAL A 18 4.21 9.86 5.86
C VAL A 18 4.33 11.37 5.66
N ARG A 19 5.53 11.94 5.81
CA ARG A 19 5.79 13.35 5.55
C ARG A 19 5.56 13.72 4.08
N ALA A 20 6.10 12.93 3.15
CA ALA A 20 5.91 13.13 1.71
C ALA A 20 4.43 13.09 1.33
N GLU A 21 3.68 12.10 1.81
CA GLU A 21 2.23 12.01 1.59
C GLU A 21 1.48 13.21 2.17
N ALA A 22 1.87 13.70 3.35
CA ALA A 22 1.27 14.89 3.94
C ALA A 22 1.56 16.14 3.11
N GLU A 23 2.76 16.25 2.55
CA GLU A 23 3.10 17.33 1.62
C GLU A 23 2.29 17.27 0.33
N LEU A 24 2.11 16.07 -0.25
CA LEU A 24 1.23 15.89 -1.41
C LEU A 24 -0.18 16.38 -1.10
N ARG A 25 -0.75 15.99 0.04
CA ARG A 25 -2.07 16.45 0.48
C ARG A 25 -2.13 17.97 0.63
N ARG A 26 -1.14 18.58 1.30
CA ARG A 26 -1.06 20.04 1.47
C ARG A 26 -1.04 20.80 0.14
N ARG A 27 -0.38 20.24 -0.88
CA ARG A 27 -0.32 20.80 -2.24
C ARG A 27 -1.52 20.44 -3.13
N GLY A 28 -2.47 19.64 -2.63
CA GLY A 28 -3.58 19.12 -3.42
C GLY A 28 -3.16 18.11 -4.50
N TRP A 29 -1.97 17.53 -4.36
CA TRP A 29 -1.40 16.52 -5.25
C TRP A 29 -1.82 15.12 -4.81
N ARG A 30 -1.72 14.14 -5.73
CA ARG A 30 -2.03 12.74 -5.45
C ARG A 30 -0.86 11.88 -5.83
N ALA A 31 -0.54 10.86 -5.04
CA ALA A 31 0.45 9.88 -5.46
C ALA A 31 0.01 9.17 -6.76
N ALA A 32 0.98 8.82 -7.60
CA ALA A 32 0.77 7.89 -8.70
C ALA A 32 0.57 6.46 -8.16
N LEU A 33 -0.27 5.66 -8.82
CA LEU A 33 -0.48 4.25 -8.44
C LEU A 33 0.45 3.29 -9.19
N SER A 34 1.05 3.78 -10.28
CA SER A 34 2.00 3.07 -11.11
C SER A 34 3.10 4.02 -11.58
N PRO A 35 4.35 3.57 -11.71
CA PRO A 35 5.43 4.39 -12.25
C PRO A 35 5.17 4.88 -13.68
N ALA A 36 4.34 4.17 -14.46
CA ALA A 36 3.98 4.59 -15.81
C ALA A 36 3.12 5.87 -15.86
N GLU A 37 2.56 6.31 -14.73
CA GLU A 37 1.69 7.50 -14.66
C GLU A 37 2.48 8.81 -14.45
N THR A 38 3.78 8.75 -14.19
CA THR A 38 4.55 9.92 -13.72
C THR A 38 6.04 9.81 -14.02
N GLY A 39 6.69 10.96 -14.24
CA GLY A 39 8.15 11.06 -14.27
C GLY A 39 8.77 11.36 -12.89
N THR A 40 7.97 11.56 -11.83
CA THR A 40 8.51 11.96 -10.51
C THR A 40 8.54 10.77 -9.56
N LEU A 41 9.74 10.38 -9.12
CA LEU A 41 9.97 9.33 -8.12
C LEU A 41 10.42 9.94 -6.79
N VAL A 42 9.80 9.52 -5.70
CA VAL A 42 10.20 9.88 -4.33
C VAL A 42 10.58 8.59 -3.61
N VAL A 43 11.86 8.46 -3.26
CA VAL A 43 12.35 7.36 -2.43
C VAL A 43 12.40 7.85 -1.00
N CYS A 44 11.84 7.08 -0.07
CA CYS A 44 11.80 7.41 1.35
C CYS A 44 12.64 6.40 2.14
N GLY A 45 13.57 6.87 2.96
CA GLY A 45 14.50 6.02 3.70
C GLY A 45 15.69 5.54 2.85
N ASN A 46 16.40 4.54 3.36
CA ASN A 46 17.64 4.02 2.80
C ASN A 46 17.41 2.58 2.31
N PRO A 47 17.09 2.37 1.02
CA PRO A 47 16.81 1.03 0.51
C PRO A 47 18.05 0.14 0.56
N GLY A 48 17.88 -1.09 1.06
CA GLY A 48 18.87 -2.15 0.91
C GLY A 48 19.12 -2.54 -0.55
N PRO A 49 20.13 -3.39 -0.82
CA PRO A 49 20.60 -3.66 -2.18
C PRO A 49 19.54 -4.25 -3.11
N GLU A 50 18.70 -5.17 -2.62
CA GLU A 50 17.65 -5.79 -3.44
C GLU A 50 16.53 -4.81 -3.77
N LEU A 51 16.09 -4.00 -2.80
CA LEU A 51 15.10 -2.96 -3.05
C LEU A 51 15.64 -1.85 -3.95
N ALA A 52 16.90 -1.45 -3.77
CA ALA A 52 17.55 -0.46 -4.63
C ALA A 52 17.60 -0.95 -6.09
N ALA A 53 17.90 -2.23 -6.33
CA ALA A 53 17.85 -2.83 -7.66
C ALA A 53 16.43 -2.81 -8.25
N ALA A 54 15.40 -3.10 -7.45
CA ALA A 54 14.00 -3.01 -7.89
C ALA A 54 13.59 -1.57 -8.22
N ILE A 55 14.01 -0.59 -7.42
CA ILE A 55 13.80 0.85 -7.67
C ILE A 55 14.47 1.27 -8.99
N ASP A 56 15.67 0.78 -9.28
CA ASP A 56 16.38 1.11 -10.51
C ASP A 56 15.71 0.53 -11.77
N VAL A 57 15.06 -0.64 -11.67
CA VAL A 57 14.22 -1.18 -12.76
C VAL A 57 13.02 -0.26 -12.99
N VAL A 58 12.27 0.07 -11.94
CA VAL A 58 11.14 1.00 -12.04
C VAL A 58 11.56 2.35 -12.64
N TRP A 59 12.67 2.91 -12.17
CA TRP A 59 13.19 4.18 -12.66
C TRP A 59 13.49 4.16 -14.16
N ARG A 60 14.00 3.04 -14.69
CA ARG A 60 14.26 2.88 -16.14
C ARG A 60 12.96 2.84 -16.96
N ASP A 61 11.90 2.29 -16.39
CA ASP A 61 10.59 2.15 -17.05
C ASP A 61 9.70 3.40 -16.92
N MET A 62 10.10 4.38 -16.10
CA MET A 62 9.35 5.62 -15.92
C MET A 62 9.43 6.55 -17.14
N PRO A 63 8.31 7.19 -17.54
CA PRO A 63 8.27 8.16 -18.63
C PRO A 63 9.24 9.33 -18.44
N GLU A 64 9.81 9.81 -19.55
CA GLU A 64 10.57 11.07 -19.58
C GLU A 64 9.63 12.31 -19.63
N PRO A 65 10.03 13.46 -19.07
CA PRO A 65 11.23 13.69 -18.26
C PRO A 65 11.08 13.09 -16.86
N ARG A 66 12.07 12.30 -16.41
CA ARG A 66 12.06 11.72 -15.06
C ARG A 66 12.99 12.43 -14.06
N VAL A 67 12.51 12.62 -12.83
CA VAL A 67 13.21 13.29 -11.71
C VAL A 67 13.08 12.46 -10.43
N ARG A 68 14.20 12.28 -9.71
CA ARG A 68 14.20 11.78 -8.33
C ARG A 68 14.13 12.95 -7.37
N ALA A 69 13.22 12.89 -6.42
CA ALA A 69 13.02 13.93 -5.41
C ALA A 69 13.14 13.37 -4.00
N SER A 70 13.55 14.24 -3.07
CA SER A 70 13.54 13.95 -1.64
C SER A 70 12.11 13.95 -1.09
N ALA A 71 11.94 13.36 0.11
CA ALA A 71 10.65 13.30 0.79
C ALA A 71 10.02 14.67 1.10
N ASP A 72 10.83 15.74 1.16
CA ASP A 72 10.36 17.11 1.42
C ASP A 72 9.86 17.82 0.14
N LEU A 73 9.98 17.19 -1.02
CA LEU A 73 9.51 17.68 -2.33
C LEU A 73 9.97 19.12 -2.65
N ALA A 74 11.11 19.54 -2.09
CA ALA A 74 11.60 20.91 -2.12
C ALA A 74 11.99 21.39 -3.54
N GLU A 75 12.31 20.46 -4.43
CA GLU A 75 12.83 20.76 -5.77
C GLU A 75 11.81 20.49 -6.90
N ILE A 76 10.62 20.00 -6.55
CA ILE A 76 9.57 19.69 -7.53
C ILE A 76 8.67 20.93 -7.69
N GLY A 77 9.01 21.83 -8.63
CA GLY A 77 8.25 23.07 -8.85
C GLY A 77 8.31 23.68 -10.25
N GLY A 78 9.00 23.07 -11.23
CA GLY A 78 9.22 23.70 -12.54
C GLY A 78 9.25 22.72 -13.70
N ALA A 79 8.11 22.13 -14.07
CA ALA A 79 7.91 21.54 -15.39
C ALA A 79 6.42 21.37 -15.65
N ASP A 80 5.81 22.38 -16.27
CA ASP A 80 4.48 22.29 -16.88
C ASP A 80 4.62 21.48 -18.17
N GLY A 81 4.73 20.15 -18.03
CA GLY A 81 4.80 19.21 -19.14
C GLY A 81 3.39 18.77 -19.52
N ALA A 82 2.73 19.57 -20.36
CA ALA A 82 1.49 19.16 -21.00
C ALA A 82 1.69 17.81 -21.72
N ARG A 83 0.89 16.81 -21.32
CA ARG A 83 0.82 15.48 -21.93
C ARG A 83 0.39 15.60 -23.40
N PRO A 84 1.18 15.15 -24.39
CA PRO A 84 0.65 14.95 -25.74
C PRO A 84 -0.36 13.79 -25.71
N PRO A 85 -1.46 13.85 -26.48
CA PRO A 85 -2.32 12.70 -26.65
C PRO A 85 -1.52 11.59 -27.35
N LEU A 86 -1.62 10.36 -26.82
CA LEU A 86 -1.10 9.17 -27.51
C LEU A 86 -1.87 9.02 -28.83
N GLY A 87 -1.16 9.15 -29.95
CA GLY A 87 -1.65 8.69 -31.25
C GLY A 87 -1.79 7.16 -31.20
N LEU A 88 -3.01 6.67 -31.38
CA LEU A 88 -3.29 5.25 -31.51
C LEU A 88 -3.06 4.86 -32.98
N ASP A 89 -1.81 4.60 -33.34
CA ASP A 89 -1.51 4.00 -34.65
C ASP A 89 -1.60 2.46 -34.53
N GLU A 90 -2.71 1.97 -35.11
CA GLU A 90 -2.93 0.67 -35.74
C GLU A 90 -2.36 -0.59 -35.05
N VAL A 91 -3.14 -1.13 -34.12
CA VAL A 91 -3.08 -2.56 -33.78
C VAL A 91 -3.83 -3.34 -34.85
N HIS A 92 -3.12 -4.15 -35.63
CA HIS A 92 -3.72 -5.17 -36.48
C HIS A 92 -4.56 -6.12 -35.61
N MET A 93 -5.89 -6.07 -35.82
CA MET A 93 -6.85 -6.95 -35.17
C MET A 93 -6.58 -8.40 -35.59
N ALA A 94 -6.40 -9.30 -34.62
CA ALA A 94 -6.39 -10.74 -34.85
C ALA A 94 -7.83 -11.26 -35.04
N ASP A 95 -7.99 -12.16 -36.00
CA ASP A 95 -9.27 -12.80 -36.32
C ASP A 95 -9.82 -13.65 -35.17
N ARG A 96 -11.15 -13.69 -35.04
CA ARG A 96 -11.86 -14.51 -34.06
C ARG A 96 -11.86 -15.98 -34.47
N ALA A 97 -11.42 -16.86 -33.57
CA ALA A 97 -11.74 -18.29 -33.59
C ALA A 97 -12.76 -18.62 -32.49
N GLY A 98 -13.63 -19.60 -32.74
CA GLY A 98 -14.73 -20.00 -31.85
C GLY A 98 -14.28 -20.82 -30.63
N ASP A 99 -15.04 -20.66 -29.55
CA ASP A 99 -14.86 -21.19 -28.19
C ASP A 99 -15.38 -22.63 -28.01
N ARG A 100 -14.55 -23.55 -27.48
CA ARG A 100 -14.79 -24.48 -26.35
C ARG A 100 -13.78 -25.63 -26.36
N ASP A 101 -12.66 -25.44 -25.69
CA ASP A 101 -11.52 -26.36 -25.77
C ASP A 101 -11.01 -26.60 -24.35
N GLY A 102 -10.73 -27.84 -23.96
CA GLY A 102 -10.20 -28.19 -22.62
C GLY A 102 -8.77 -27.70 -22.38
N LEU A 103 -8.57 -26.38 -22.37
CA LEU A 103 -7.28 -25.70 -22.31
C LEU A 103 -6.68 -25.81 -20.90
N ARG A 104 -5.45 -26.31 -20.83
CA ARG A 104 -4.58 -26.08 -19.69
C ARG A 104 -4.25 -24.59 -19.67
N LEU A 105 -4.66 -23.90 -18.62
CA LEU A 105 -4.33 -22.48 -18.42
C LEU A 105 -2.81 -22.33 -18.29
N ASP A 106 -2.26 -21.29 -18.91
CA ASP A 106 -0.83 -20.96 -18.79
C ASP A 106 -0.48 -20.65 -17.34
N VAL A 107 0.60 -21.27 -16.86
CA VAL A 107 1.13 -21.04 -15.52
C VAL A 107 2.12 -19.89 -15.59
N LEU A 108 1.79 -18.76 -14.96
CA LEU A 108 2.60 -17.55 -14.96
C LEU A 108 3.23 -17.32 -13.59
N ARG A 109 4.54 -17.05 -13.53
CA ARG A 109 5.21 -16.59 -12.32
C ARG A 109 5.32 -15.08 -12.34
N VAL A 110 4.72 -14.40 -11.36
CA VAL A 110 4.69 -12.93 -11.27
C VAL A 110 5.19 -12.47 -9.91
N PRO A 111 6.21 -11.59 -9.84
CA PRO A 111 6.55 -10.93 -8.59
C PRO A 111 5.56 -9.80 -8.29
N LEU A 112 5.02 -9.79 -7.09
CA LEU A 112 4.24 -8.68 -6.52
C LEU A 112 5.12 -7.90 -5.54
N GLY A 113 5.16 -6.58 -5.67
CA GLY A 113 6.11 -5.75 -4.93
C GLY A 113 7.54 -5.88 -5.47
N PRO A 114 8.54 -5.31 -4.78
CA PRO A 114 8.45 -4.59 -3.51
C PRO A 114 8.03 -3.11 -3.65
N VAL A 115 7.86 -2.63 -4.88
CA VAL A 115 7.67 -1.22 -5.23
C VAL A 115 6.25 -0.89 -5.68
N LEU A 116 5.24 -1.62 -5.21
CA LEU A 116 3.84 -1.35 -5.55
C LEU A 116 3.24 -0.24 -4.67
N ALA A 117 2.34 0.57 -5.23
CA ALA A 117 1.60 1.56 -4.45
C ALA A 117 0.76 0.88 -3.35
N HIS A 118 0.82 1.46 -2.14
CA HIS A 118 0.14 0.95 -0.94
C HIS A 118 0.55 -0.47 -0.52
N TRP A 119 1.75 -0.90 -0.91
CA TRP A 119 2.34 -2.17 -0.54
C TRP A 119 3.27 -2.03 0.68
N PRO A 120 3.43 -3.09 1.51
CA PRO A 120 4.39 -3.09 2.60
C PRO A 120 5.81 -2.88 2.10
N ALA A 121 6.54 -1.94 2.71
CA ALA A 121 7.92 -1.65 2.34
C ALA A 121 8.81 -2.90 2.51
N GLY A 122 9.62 -3.21 1.50
CA GLY A 122 10.57 -4.32 1.56
C GLY A 122 9.99 -5.72 1.37
N LEU A 123 8.68 -5.86 1.15
CA LEU A 123 8.06 -7.17 0.91
C LEU A 123 7.98 -7.46 -0.58
N ARG A 124 8.46 -8.62 -1.03
CA ARG A 124 8.17 -9.19 -2.35
C ARG A 124 7.37 -10.47 -2.16
N VAL A 125 6.37 -10.70 -3.01
CA VAL A 125 5.62 -11.96 -3.03
C VAL A 125 5.67 -12.52 -4.45
N ASP A 126 6.39 -13.61 -4.64
CA ASP A 126 6.44 -14.32 -5.92
C ASP A 126 5.24 -15.27 -5.99
N VAL A 127 4.31 -15.02 -6.90
CA VAL A 127 3.10 -15.84 -7.09
C VAL A 127 3.18 -16.67 -8.36
N THR A 128 2.68 -17.90 -8.29
CA THR A 128 2.38 -18.73 -9.46
C THR A 128 0.88 -18.64 -9.72
N LEU A 129 0.50 -18.07 -10.86
CA LEU A 129 -0.88 -17.87 -11.27
C LEU A 129 -1.29 -18.92 -12.30
N GLN A 130 -2.53 -19.37 -12.21
CA GLN A 130 -3.22 -20.09 -13.27
C GLN A 130 -4.52 -19.34 -13.57
N GLY A 131 -4.55 -18.60 -14.68
CA GLY A 131 -5.53 -17.54 -14.86
C GLY A 131 -5.27 -16.39 -13.88
N ASP A 132 -6.27 -15.99 -13.10
CA ASP A 132 -6.16 -14.99 -12.03
C ASP A 132 -5.98 -15.59 -10.62
N VAL A 133 -6.06 -16.91 -10.50
CA VAL A 133 -5.97 -17.64 -9.23
C VAL A 133 -4.53 -17.98 -8.90
N VAL A 134 -4.12 -17.65 -7.68
CA VAL A 134 -2.82 -18.02 -7.11
C VAL A 134 -2.81 -19.52 -6.77
N GLN A 135 -1.91 -20.26 -7.40
CA GLN A 135 -1.68 -21.69 -7.15
C GLN A 135 -0.59 -21.93 -6.09
N ALA A 136 0.36 -21.01 -5.99
CA ALA A 136 1.42 -21.03 -5.00
C ALA A 136 1.96 -19.61 -4.81
N ALA A 137 2.46 -19.32 -3.60
CA ALA A 137 3.08 -18.04 -3.30
C ALA A 137 4.30 -18.22 -2.40
N GLU A 138 5.32 -17.39 -2.60
CA GLU A 138 6.49 -17.28 -1.75
C GLU A 138 6.65 -15.81 -1.32
N ALA A 139 6.76 -15.56 -0.01
CA ALA A 139 6.90 -14.22 0.54
C ALA A 139 8.34 -14.00 1.02
N ILE A 140 8.96 -12.93 0.53
CA ILE A 140 10.39 -12.65 0.67
C ILE A 140 10.55 -11.23 1.22
N ALA A 141 11.26 -11.10 2.34
CA ALA A 141 11.68 -9.81 2.88
C ALA A 141 12.98 -9.37 2.17
N VAL A 142 12.84 -8.56 1.13
CA VAL A 142 13.96 -8.04 0.32
C VAL A 142 14.59 -6.78 0.90
N ASP A 143 13.92 -6.15 1.87
CA ASP A 143 14.44 -5.02 2.63
C ASP A 143 13.87 -5.07 4.05
N THR A 144 14.72 -4.83 5.05
CA THR A 144 14.36 -4.85 6.49
C THR A 144 15.16 -3.79 7.23
N ALA A 145 14.65 -3.34 8.38
CA ALA A 145 15.39 -2.45 9.28
C ALA A 145 15.42 -2.99 10.71
N GLY A 146 16.21 -2.35 11.58
CA GLY A 146 16.35 -2.73 12.99
C GLY A 146 15.41 -1.98 13.94
N ALA A 147 14.73 -0.95 13.45
CA ALA A 147 13.79 -0.13 14.21
C ALA A 147 12.81 0.55 13.25
N SER A 148 11.53 0.52 13.60
CA SER A 148 10.47 1.18 12.85
C SER A 148 10.13 2.53 13.46
N PHE A 149 9.76 3.48 12.60
CA PHE A 149 9.08 4.71 13.00
C PHE A 149 7.84 4.45 13.87
N TRP A 150 7.21 3.28 13.70
CA TRP A 150 5.98 2.88 14.37
C TRP A 150 6.18 2.18 15.71
N ASP A 151 7.43 1.90 16.12
CA ASP A 151 7.74 1.20 17.38
C ASP A 151 7.40 2.04 18.62
N ASP A 152 7.34 3.37 18.46
CA ASP A 152 6.87 4.28 19.50
C ASP A 152 5.38 4.03 19.79
N GLY A 153 5.11 3.44 20.96
CA GLY A 153 3.76 3.09 21.40
C GLY A 153 2.80 4.28 21.48
N SER A 154 3.29 5.52 21.54
CA SER A 154 2.44 6.71 21.45
C SER A 154 1.81 6.91 20.07
N ARG A 155 2.41 6.33 19.02
CA ARG A 155 1.97 6.42 17.61
C ARG A 155 1.05 5.28 17.19
N ALA A 156 0.61 4.42 18.10
CA ALA A 156 -0.18 3.23 17.76
C ALA A 156 -1.47 3.56 16.99
N ALA A 157 -2.23 4.58 17.42
CA ALA A 157 -3.43 5.01 16.71
C ALA A 157 -3.10 5.50 15.28
N ALA A 158 -2.02 6.27 15.13
CA ALA A 158 -1.56 6.75 13.83
C ALA A 158 -1.13 5.58 12.92
N ARG A 159 -0.38 4.61 13.45
CA ARG A 159 0.05 3.41 12.71
C ARG A 159 -1.14 2.59 12.22
N ASP A 160 -2.13 2.37 13.07
CA ASP A 160 -3.31 1.59 12.69
C ASP A 160 -4.18 2.36 11.67
N LEU A 161 -4.28 3.69 11.81
CA LEU A 161 -4.90 4.56 10.79
C LEU A 161 -4.14 4.52 9.46
N ASP A 162 -2.82 4.43 9.47
CA ASP A 162 -1.97 4.24 8.29
C ASP A 162 -2.24 2.89 7.60
N SER A 163 -2.44 1.83 8.37
CA SER A 163 -2.79 0.49 7.89
C SER A 163 -4.19 0.50 7.24
N VAL A 164 -5.19 1.08 7.92
CA VAL A 164 -6.55 1.28 7.41
C VAL A 164 -6.54 2.12 6.12
N SER A 165 -5.73 3.18 6.11
CA SER A 165 -5.54 4.08 4.97
C SER A 165 -5.02 3.35 3.72
N ARG A 166 -4.02 2.46 3.87
CA ARG A 166 -3.52 1.62 2.77
C ARG A 166 -4.56 0.60 2.31
N LEU A 167 -5.16 -0.15 3.23
CA LEU A 167 -6.15 -1.17 2.90
C LEU A 167 -7.35 -0.59 2.13
N LEU A 168 -7.89 0.55 2.57
CA LEU A 168 -9.03 1.18 1.91
C LEU A 168 -8.70 1.67 0.49
N ARG A 169 -7.46 2.10 0.22
CA ARG A 169 -7.02 2.45 -1.15
C ARG A 169 -6.83 1.22 -2.03
N VAL A 170 -6.29 0.13 -1.49
CA VAL A 170 -6.20 -1.15 -2.21
C VAL A 170 -7.60 -1.70 -2.55
N ALA A 171 -8.57 -1.49 -1.67
CA ALA A 171 -9.99 -1.79 -1.91
C ALA A 171 -10.69 -0.80 -2.86
N GLY A 172 -9.98 0.18 -3.44
CA GLY A 172 -10.54 1.16 -4.37
C GLY A 172 -11.41 2.25 -3.72
N TRP A 173 -11.38 2.39 -2.39
CA TRP A 173 -12.15 3.41 -1.65
C TRP A 173 -11.29 4.62 -1.27
N ASP A 174 -10.73 5.28 -2.28
CA ASP A 174 -9.71 6.34 -2.13
C ASP A 174 -10.12 7.45 -1.16
N ALA A 175 -11.37 7.93 -1.22
CA ALA A 175 -11.85 8.99 -0.35
C ALA A 175 -11.85 8.58 1.14
N ALA A 176 -12.12 7.30 1.44
CA ALA A 176 -12.08 6.78 2.80
C ALA A 176 -10.62 6.57 3.27
N GLY A 177 -9.76 6.05 2.39
CA GLY A 177 -8.32 5.97 2.66
C GLY A 177 -7.68 7.33 2.89
N GLU A 178 -8.10 8.34 2.14
CA GLU A 178 -7.69 9.73 2.32
C GLU A 178 -8.12 10.28 3.67
N ARG A 179 -9.36 10.02 4.08
CA ARG A 179 -9.84 10.42 5.39
C ARG A 179 -9.06 9.75 6.53
N ALA A 180 -8.68 8.48 6.38
CA ALA A 180 -7.84 7.78 7.34
C ALA A 180 -6.43 8.40 7.43
N ALA A 181 -5.83 8.77 6.29
CA ALA A 181 -4.53 9.45 6.26
C ALA A 181 -4.57 10.83 6.96
N VAL A 182 -5.66 11.59 6.79
CA VAL A 182 -5.85 12.86 7.51
C VAL A 182 -5.93 12.63 9.02
N LEU A 183 -6.71 11.64 9.49
CA LEU A 183 -6.78 11.31 10.91
C LEU A 183 -5.41 10.85 11.47
N ARG A 184 -4.64 10.10 10.68
CA ARG A 184 -3.27 9.69 11.03
C ARG A 184 -2.38 10.91 11.22
N ASP A 185 -2.39 11.85 10.27
CA ASP A 185 -1.56 13.05 10.34
C ASP A 185 -1.94 13.93 11.55
N GLU A 186 -3.25 14.05 11.84
CA GLU A 186 -3.75 14.75 13.04
C GLU A 186 -3.23 14.09 14.33
N ALA A 187 -3.24 12.76 14.40
CA ALA A 187 -2.68 12.01 15.52
C ALA A 187 -1.18 12.27 15.69
N LEU A 188 -0.42 12.26 14.58
CA LEU A 188 1.03 12.54 14.60
C LEU A 188 1.35 14.00 14.94
N SER A 189 0.48 14.95 14.61
CA SER A 189 0.63 16.36 14.98
C SER A 189 0.31 16.66 16.44
N GLY A 190 -0.10 15.66 17.22
CA GLY A 190 -0.39 15.81 18.65
C GLY A 190 -1.76 16.43 18.95
N VAL A 191 -2.75 16.29 18.06
CA VAL A 191 -4.12 16.70 18.39
C VAL A 191 -4.63 15.84 19.55
N PRO A 192 -5.23 16.43 20.61
CA PRO A 192 -5.71 15.67 21.76
C PRO A 192 -6.64 14.51 21.38
N ASP A 193 -6.46 13.37 22.06
CA ASP A 193 -7.15 12.12 21.75
C ASP A 193 -8.67 12.24 21.80
N ASP A 194 -9.23 13.06 22.72
CA ASP A 194 -10.68 13.28 22.81
C ASP A 194 -11.23 14.02 21.57
N ALA A 195 -10.48 14.98 21.04
CA ALA A 195 -10.81 15.72 19.83
C ALA A 195 -10.65 14.85 18.58
N LEU A 196 -9.65 13.99 18.55
CA LEU A 196 -9.47 13.00 17.48
C LEU A 196 -10.58 11.93 17.52
N ALA A 197 -10.94 11.42 18.70
CA ALA A 197 -12.02 10.45 18.89
C ALA A 197 -13.36 10.95 18.33
N LYS A 198 -13.71 12.22 18.58
CA LYS A 198 -14.94 12.86 18.04
C LYS A 198 -15.02 12.79 16.50
N ARG A 199 -13.88 12.84 15.81
CA ARG A 199 -13.79 12.74 14.34
C ARG A 199 -13.64 11.30 13.85
N PHE A 200 -12.96 10.46 14.62
CA PHE A 200 -12.74 9.05 14.31
C PHE A 200 -14.03 8.22 14.38
N VAL A 201 -14.84 8.39 15.43
CA VAL A 201 -16.07 7.61 15.65
C VAL A 201 -17.03 7.61 14.45
N PRO A 202 -17.41 8.76 13.85
CA PRO A 202 -18.27 8.74 12.65
C PRO A 202 -17.57 8.13 11.43
N PHE A 203 -16.25 8.26 11.30
CA PHE A 203 -15.46 7.61 10.26
C PHE A 203 -15.50 6.08 10.40
N ALA A 204 -15.18 5.55 11.59
CA ALA A 204 -15.19 4.12 11.87
C ALA A 204 -16.57 3.50 11.62
N ARG A 205 -17.66 4.19 12.03
CA ARG A 205 -19.04 3.75 11.74
C ARG A 205 -19.33 3.69 10.25
N ARG A 206 -18.85 4.64 9.45
CA ARG A 206 -19.04 4.64 7.99
C ARG A 206 -18.32 3.46 7.36
N VAL A 207 -17.08 3.21 7.76
CA VAL A 207 -16.29 2.09 7.25
C VAL A 207 -16.93 0.75 7.62
N GLY A 208 -17.23 0.51 8.90
CA GLY A 208 -17.79 -0.77 9.37
C GLY A 208 -19.21 -1.09 8.86
N ARG A 209 -19.96 -0.09 8.39
CA ARG A 209 -21.29 -0.25 7.79
C ARG A 209 -21.28 -0.33 6.25
N SER A 210 -20.11 -0.26 5.63
CA SER A 210 -19.99 -0.27 4.17
C SER A 210 -20.29 -1.64 3.59
N ARG A 211 -21.43 -1.77 2.90
CA ARG A 211 -21.81 -3.02 2.22
C ARG A 211 -20.89 -3.34 1.05
N THR A 212 -20.41 -2.32 0.34
CA THR A 212 -19.46 -2.50 -0.78
C THR A 212 -18.14 -3.06 -0.29
N LEU A 213 -17.60 -2.51 0.81
CA LEU A 213 -16.36 -3.01 1.39
C LEU A 213 -16.52 -4.46 1.86
N ARG A 214 -17.61 -4.75 2.59
CA ARG A 214 -17.93 -6.11 3.01
C ARG A 214 -18.10 -7.09 1.86
N TRP A 215 -18.59 -6.62 0.71
CA TRP A 215 -18.71 -7.45 -0.48
C TRP A 215 -17.36 -7.70 -1.12
N MET A 216 -16.50 -6.68 -1.22
CA MET A 216 -15.13 -6.79 -1.77
C MET A 216 -14.18 -7.61 -0.90
N THR A 217 -14.40 -7.65 0.41
CA THR A 217 -13.59 -8.43 1.36
C THR A 217 -14.28 -9.73 1.78
N ARG A 218 -15.45 -10.05 1.20
CA ARG A 218 -16.19 -11.26 1.54
C ARG A 218 -15.41 -12.46 1.05
N ASP A 219 -15.19 -13.43 1.93
CA ASP A 219 -14.46 -14.65 1.62
C ASP A 219 -12.98 -14.43 1.20
N VAL A 220 -12.48 -13.19 1.32
CA VAL A 220 -11.07 -12.82 1.12
C VAL A 220 -10.31 -12.98 2.44
N GLY A 221 -10.05 -14.24 2.81
CA GLY A 221 -9.44 -14.59 4.09
C GLY A 221 -10.19 -13.96 5.28
N ASP A 222 -9.44 -13.37 6.20
CA ASP A 222 -9.91 -12.68 7.41
C ASP A 222 -9.76 -11.14 7.34
N VAL A 223 -9.68 -10.57 6.12
CA VAL A 223 -9.45 -9.13 5.91
C VAL A 223 -10.51 -8.25 6.60
N GLU A 224 -11.80 -8.63 6.52
CA GLU A 224 -12.88 -7.91 7.22
C GLU A 224 -12.66 -7.91 8.75
N ALA A 225 -12.30 -9.07 9.31
CA ALA A 225 -12.05 -9.21 10.74
C ALA A 225 -10.83 -8.42 11.22
N ARG A 226 -9.76 -8.34 10.41
CA ARG A 226 -8.58 -7.52 10.69
C ARG A 226 -8.91 -6.03 10.66
N LEU A 227 -9.67 -5.57 9.67
CA LEU A 227 -10.12 -4.18 9.59
C LEU A 227 -10.97 -3.80 10.82
N ASP A 228 -11.94 -4.64 11.19
CA ASP A 228 -12.76 -4.43 12.39
C ASP A 228 -11.92 -4.44 13.66
N GLY A 229 -10.86 -5.26 13.69
CA GLY A 229 -9.80 -5.24 14.72
C GLY A 229 -9.14 -3.88 14.84
N TRP A 230 -8.56 -3.38 13.75
CA TRP A 230 -7.90 -2.07 13.72
C TRP A 230 -8.83 -0.93 14.13
N LEU A 231 -10.08 -0.91 13.63
CA LEU A 231 -11.04 0.13 14.00
C LEU A 231 -11.36 0.12 15.51
N ARG A 232 -11.46 -1.07 16.12
CA ARG A 232 -11.63 -1.19 17.58
C ARG A 232 -10.38 -0.76 18.35
N ASP A 233 -9.20 -1.16 17.89
CA ASP A 233 -7.94 -0.86 18.58
C ASP A 233 -7.58 0.64 18.50
N ILE A 234 -7.87 1.32 17.38
CA ILE A 234 -7.77 2.78 17.27
C ILE A 234 -8.70 3.45 18.28
N GLY A 235 -9.96 3.02 18.35
CA GLY A 235 -10.92 3.58 19.33
C GLY A 235 -10.47 3.36 20.77
N ALA A 236 -9.95 2.18 21.11
CA ALA A 236 -9.39 1.91 22.42
C ALA A 236 -8.17 2.79 22.73
N ALA A 237 -7.27 2.98 21.77
CA ALA A 237 -6.09 3.82 21.92
C ALA A 237 -6.46 5.27 22.24
N LEU A 238 -7.42 5.85 21.51
CA LEU A 238 -7.90 7.23 21.70
C LEU A 238 -8.68 7.43 23.02
N GLU A 239 -9.13 6.34 23.64
CA GLU A 239 -9.79 6.36 24.95
C GLU A 239 -8.81 6.04 26.10
N GLY A 240 -7.52 5.87 25.81
CA GLY A 240 -6.51 5.45 26.79
C GLY A 240 -6.69 4.01 27.29
N ARG A 241 -7.45 3.18 26.58
CA ARG A 241 -7.71 1.78 26.94
C ARG A 241 -6.62 0.84 26.40
N PRO A 242 -6.42 -0.32 27.05
CA PRO A 242 -5.53 -1.35 26.53
C PRO A 242 -5.95 -1.81 25.13
N ARG A 243 -4.95 -2.09 24.29
CA ARG A 243 -5.07 -2.47 22.88
C ARG A 243 -4.34 -3.78 22.63
N ARG A 244 -4.75 -4.51 21.58
CA ARG A 244 -4.04 -5.72 21.18
C ARG A 244 -2.66 -5.34 20.65
N ARG A 245 -1.62 -6.06 21.10
CA ARG A 245 -0.28 -5.94 20.49
C ARG A 245 -0.38 -6.54 19.08
N ARG A 246 0.17 -5.84 18.08
CA ARG A 246 0.32 -6.37 16.73
C ARG A 246 1.35 -7.51 16.78
N GLY A 247 1.09 -8.60 16.07
CA GLY A 247 2.04 -9.72 15.95
C GLY A 247 3.33 -9.29 15.25
N ALA A 248 4.35 -10.14 15.34
CA ALA A 248 5.63 -9.89 14.67
C ALA A 248 5.44 -9.92 13.14
N TRP A 249 6.18 -9.07 12.42
CA TRP A 249 6.08 -9.04 10.96
C TRP A 249 6.47 -10.38 10.32
N ARG A 250 7.39 -11.13 10.94
CA ARG A 250 7.81 -12.47 10.49
C ARG A 250 6.66 -13.47 10.49
N GLU A 251 5.80 -13.45 11.51
CA GLU A 251 4.62 -14.32 11.59
C GLU A 251 3.62 -13.97 10.47
N SER A 252 3.44 -12.67 10.20
CA SER A 252 2.57 -12.19 9.13
C SER A 252 3.09 -12.62 7.76
N VAL A 253 4.40 -12.50 7.51
CA VAL A 253 5.05 -12.94 6.27
C VAL A 253 4.99 -14.46 6.11
N ALA A 254 5.21 -15.22 7.19
CA ALA A 254 5.14 -16.68 7.18
C ALA A 254 3.72 -17.21 6.90
N ALA A 255 2.68 -16.45 7.25
CA ALA A 255 1.29 -16.79 6.96
C ALA A 255 0.85 -16.46 5.52
N LEU A 256 1.61 -15.64 4.77
CA LEU A 256 1.20 -15.19 3.43
C LEU A 256 1.02 -16.34 2.43
N PRO A 257 1.95 -17.31 2.28
CA PRO A 257 1.80 -18.38 1.31
C PRO A 257 0.46 -19.11 1.38
N SER A 258 0.06 -19.50 2.59
CA SER A 258 -1.19 -20.25 2.81
C SER A 258 -2.45 -19.39 2.70
N LEU A 259 -2.37 -18.10 3.02
CA LEU A 259 -3.49 -17.18 2.84
C LEU A 259 -3.71 -16.81 1.37
N LEU A 260 -2.64 -16.81 0.57
CA LEU A 260 -2.69 -16.42 -0.84
C LEU A 260 -3.09 -17.57 -1.76
N GLU A 261 -2.82 -18.82 -1.39
CA GLU A 261 -3.23 -20.00 -2.17
C GLU A 261 -4.75 -20.03 -2.37
N GLY A 262 -5.19 -20.14 -3.63
CA GLY A 262 -6.59 -20.11 -4.03
C GLY A 262 -7.20 -18.72 -4.17
N ALA A 263 -6.51 -17.65 -3.75
CA ALA A 263 -7.00 -16.29 -3.90
C ALA A 263 -6.82 -15.76 -5.34
N GLY A 264 -7.74 -14.91 -5.78
CA GLY A 264 -7.55 -14.12 -6.99
C GLY A 264 -6.48 -13.04 -6.82
N LEU A 265 -5.88 -12.55 -7.91
CA LEU A 265 -4.82 -11.54 -7.86
C LEU A 265 -5.22 -10.24 -7.13
N ALA A 266 -6.46 -9.78 -7.28
CA ALA A 266 -6.96 -8.61 -6.54
C ALA A 266 -7.12 -8.90 -5.05
N GLU A 267 -7.58 -10.10 -4.71
CA GLU A 267 -7.76 -10.58 -3.33
C GLU A 267 -6.40 -10.73 -2.63
N ALA A 268 -5.39 -11.23 -3.34
CA ALA A 268 -4.02 -11.30 -2.85
C ALA A 268 -3.50 -9.94 -2.37
N ARG A 269 -3.79 -8.86 -3.11
CA ARG A 269 -3.42 -7.49 -2.68
C ARG A 269 -4.18 -7.06 -1.42
N LEU A 270 -5.46 -7.41 -1.29
CA LEU A 270 -6.26 -7.13 -0.09
C LEU A 270 -5.75 -7.89 1.13
N ILE A 271 -5.38 -9.16 0.95
CA ILE A 271 -4.80 -10.01 2.01
C ILE A 271 -3.49 -9.40 2.53
N VAL A 272 -2.57 -9.06 1.63
CA VAL A 272 -1.30 -8.41 1.99
C VAL A 272 -1.55 -7.07 2.68
N ALA A 273 -2.44 -6.23 2.16
CA ALA A 273 -2.78 -4.94 2.76
C ALA A 273 -3.54 -5.07 4.09
N GLY A 274 -4.21 -6.19 4.33
CA GLY A 274 -4.91 -6.49 5.59
C GLY A 274 -3.99 -7.04 6.69
N LEU A 275 -2.86 -7.67 6.32
CA LEU A 275 -1.79 -8.04 7.26
C LEU A 275 -0.87 -6.85 7.55
N ASP A 276 -0.47 -6.18 6.47
CA ASP A 276 0.38 -4.99 6.46
C ASP A 276 1.65 -5.14 7.34
N PRO A 277 2.50 -6.17 7.08
CA PRO A 277 3.68 -6.43 7.89
C PRO A 277 4.65 -5.23 7.88
N ASP A 278 5.15 -4.84 9.06
CA ASP A 278 6.13 -3.78 9.21
C ASP A 278 7.55 -4.37 9.25
N LEU A 279 8.18 -4.51 8.08
CA LEU A 279 9.52 -5.09 7.93
C LEU A 279 10.63 -4.17 8.46
N GLY A 280 10.29 -2.91 8.79
CA GLY A 280 11.22 -1.99 9.46
C GLY A 280 11.34 -2.26 10.95
N ALA A 281 10.33 -2.88 11.56
CA ALA A 281 10.34 -3.21 12.97
C ALA A 281 11.39 -4.28 13.24
N ALA A 282 11.98 -4.24 14.44
CA ALA A 282 12.86 -5.30 14.90
C ALA A 282 12.14 -6.64 14.72
N GLY A 283 12.72 -7.52 13.89
CA GLY A 283 12.20 -8.87 13.74
C GLY A 283 12.48 -9.60 15.03
N ASP A 284 11.54 -9.55 15.98
CA ASP A 284 11.60 -10.30 17.24
C ASP A 284 12.18 -11.70 16.95
N GLY A 285 13.30 -12.00 17.63
CA GLY A 285 14.18 -13.15 17.35
C GLY A 285 13.54 -14.50 17.63
#